data_AF-A0A316RUE0-F1
#
_entry.id   AF-A0A316RUE0-F1
#
_cell.length_a   1.000
_cell.length_b   1.000
_cell.length_c   1.000
_cell.angle_alpha   90.00
_cell.angle_beta   90.00
_cell.angle_gamma   90.00
#
_symmetry.space_group_name_H-M   'P 1'
#
loop_
_entity.id
_entity.type
_entity.pdbx_description
1 polymer ?
#
loop_
_entity_poly.entity_id
_entity_poly.type
_entity_poly.pdbx_seq_one_letter_code
_entity_poly.pdbx_strand_id
1 'polypeptide(L)'
;MPYSDEKSRPSDVNPSKITTLHAGQGAEVTTRKNAAHAADLARVNAEKRFRKRHSSDKLSASAARASKRLGSEEGTVAEDSGPERTNKNIFIIVGCAILALVLLFFIVRCATAALTPEPEKPQQSQDLAQTDEPAQSQPGEEGSVTIHGVAYTLGQAEDGAWAVLANGEENFIDGGTQGIRLSGKPSGLIQCNGVLVIPESLEDGWDVIAYRPADGSVPVQVADADGNLVHGFGSITSAELNGTTIVVTDSTGATTNVSL
;
A
#
# COMPACT_ATOMS: atom_id res chain seq x y z
N MET A 1 -62.18 8.71 32.51
CA MET A 1 -61.04 9.43 33.13
C MET A 1 -59.76 9.07 32.37
N PRO A 2 -58.84 10.01 32.20
CA PRO A 2 -58.01 10.18 31.00
C PRO A 2 -56.61 9.56 31.12
N TYR A 3 -55.91 9.36 30.00
CA TYR A 3 -54.45 9.49 29.97
C TYR A 3 -54.00 10.02 28.62
N SER A 4 -53.43 11.22 28.68
CA SER A 4 -52.82 11.95 27.59
C SER A 4 -51.55 11.23 27.14
N ASP A 5 -51.38 11.02 25.84
CA ASP A 5 -50.08 10.70 25.27
C ASP A 5 -49.60 11.93 24.49
N GLU A 6 -49.07 12.88 25.25
CA GLU A 6 -48.46 14.11 24.78
C GLU A 6 -47.07 13.78 24.24
N LYS A 7 -47.02 13.43 22.95
CA LYS A 7 -45.76 13.25 22.24
C LYS A 7 -45.19 14.63 21.94
N SER A 8 -44.12 14.99 22.66
CA SER A 8 -43.34 16.22 22.47
C SER A 8 -43.03 16.44 20.99
N ARG A 9 -43.64 17.46 20.39
CA ARG A 9 -43.25 17.95 19.07
C ARG A 9 -41.86 18.57 19.17
N PRO A 10 -40.97 18.36 18.18
CA PRO A 10 -39.69 19.03 18.14
C PRO A 10 -39.93 20.54 18.09
N SER A 11 -39.50 21.21 19.16
CA SER A 11 -39.22 22.63 19.36
C SER A 11 -39.79 23.60 18.32
N ASP A 12 -40.69 24.47 18.79
CA ASP A 12 -41.02 25.77 18.20
C ASP A 12 -39.75 26.48 17.68
N VAL A 13 -39.50 26.38 16.37
CA VAL A 13 -38.62 27.32 15.69
C VAL A 13 -39.38 28.62 15.67
N ASN A 14 -39.07 29.49 16.63
CA ASN A 14 -39.67 30.81 16.72
C ASN A 14 -39.41 31.56 15.40
N PRO A 15 -40.43 31.82 14.55
CA PRO A 15 -40.24 32.37 13.22
C PRO A 15 -39.70 33.82 13.25
N SER A 16 -39.72 34.45 14.42
CA SER A 16 -39.18 35.80 14.64
C SER A 16 -37.65 35.86 14.80
N LYS A 17 -36.94 34.73 14.63
CA LYS A 17 -35.47 34.65 14.66
C LYS A 17 -34.82 34.12 13.38
N ILE A 18 -35.53 34.19 12.25
CA ILE A 18 -34.93 33.98 10.93
C ILE A 18 -34.17 35.26 10.56
N THR A 19 -32.87 35.31 10.85
CA THR A 19 -32.02 36.42 10.42
C THR A 19 -31.76 36.27 8.93
N THR A 20 -32.34 37.15 8.12
CA THR A 20 -32.05 37.21 6.68
C THR A 20 -30.60 37.65 6.49
N LEU A 21 -29.81 36.86 5.75
CA LEU A 21 -28.44 37.24 5.42
C LEU A 21 -28.48 38.51 4.54
N HIS A 22 -27.79 39.55 4.97
CA HIS A 22 -27.64 40.77 4.16
C HIS A 22 -26.68 40.51 2.99
N ALA A 23 -26.77 41.32 1.93
CA ALA A 23 -25.85 41.24 0.80
C ALA A 23 -24.39 41.32 1.30
N GLY A 24 -23.57 40.32 0.95
CA GLY A 24 -22.18 40.20 1.40
C GLY A 24 -21.95 39.36 2.66
N GLN A 25 -23.01 38.80 3.28
CA GLN A 25 -22.90 37.90 4.43
C GLN A 25 -22.93 36.40 4.07
N GLY A 26 -22.92 36.07 2.77
CA GLY A 26 -22.81 34.71 2.27
C GLY A 26 -21.36 34.24 2.13
N ALA A 27 -21.15 32.94 1.96
CA ALA A 27 -19.84 32.42 1.57
C ALA A 27 -19.44 32.98 0.20
N GLU A 28 -18.29 33.64 0.12
CA GLU A 28 -17.76 34.11 -1.16
C GLU A 28 -17.18 32.92 -1.94
N VAL A 29 -17.63 32.72 -3.18
CA VAL A 29 -17.16 31.62 -4.03
C VAL A 29 -15.82 32.01 -4.64
N THR A 30 -14.81 31.17 -4.45
CA THR A 30 -13.48 31.36 -5.04
C THR A 30 -13.53 31.07 -6.54
N THR A 31 -13.24 32.08 -7.34
CA THR A 31 -13.10 32.07 -8.79
C THR A 31 -11.66 32.44 -9.17
N ARG A 32 -11.26 32.22 -10.43
CA ARG A 32 -9.91 32.55 -10.91
C ARG A 32 -9.51 34.02 -10.64
N LYS A 33 -10.48 34.95 -10.58
CA LYS A 33 -10.24 36.39 -10.42
C LYS A 33 -10.05 36.85 -8.97
N ASN A 34 -10.66 36.17 -7.98
CA ASN A 34 -10.51 36.50 -6.55
C ASN A 34 -9.65 35.49 -5.78
N ALA A 35 -9.13 34.45 -6.44
CA ALA A 35 -8.28 33.42 -5.83
C ALA A 35 -7.03 33.98 -5.14
N ALA A 36 -6.36 34.96 -5.75
CA ALA A 36 -5.17 35.59 -5.15
C ALA A 36 -5.52 36.32 -3.85
N HIS A 37 -6.61 37.11 -3.86
CA HIS A 37 -7.10 37.84 -2.70
C HIS A 37 -7.59 36.90 -1.58
N ALA A 38 -8.27 35.80 -1.95
CA ALA A 38 -8.70 34.76 -1.01
C ALA A 38 -7.53 34.02 -0.37
N ALA A 39 -6.46 33.74 -1.13
CA ALA A 39 -5.24 33.11 -0.62
C ALA A 39 -4.51 34.00 0.39
N ASP A 40 -4.42 35.31 0.13
CA ASP A 40 -3.83 36.27 1.07
C ASP A 40 -4.63 36.38 2.36
N LEU A 41 -5.96 36.43 2.28
CA LEU A 41 -6.86 36.41 3.45
C LEU A 41 -6.72 35.11 4.26
N ALA A 42 -6.60 33.97 3.59
CA ALA A 42 -6.41 32.68 4.24
C ALA A 42 -5.08 32.63 5.00
N ARG A 43 -3.99 33.16 4.41
CA ARG A 43 -2.67 33.25 5.04
C ARG A 43 -2.70 34.12 6.30
N VAL A 44 -3.31 35.31 6.23
CA VAL A 44 -3.44 36.21 7.40
C VAL A 44 -4.27 35.57 8.52
N ASN A 45 -5.36 34.88 8.17
CA ASN A 45 -6.18 34.17 9.16
C ASN A 45 -5.46 32.97 9.78
N ALA A 46 -4.65 32.23 9.00
CA ALA A 46 -3.81 31.16 9.51
C ALA A 46 -2.76 31.70 10.49
N GLU A 47 -2.13 32.83 10.18
CA GLU A 47 -1.14 33.49 11.04
C GLU A 47 -1.78 33.99 12.35
N LYS A 48 -2.97 34.59 12.29
CA LYS A 48 -3.75 34.95 13.49
C LYS A 48 -4.09 33.73 14.35
N ARG A 49 -4.49 32.62 13.74
CA ARG A 49 -4.78 31.35 14.46
C ARG A 49 -3.53 30.71 15.06
N PHE A 50 -2.38 30.86 14.40
CA PHE A 50 -1.10 30.41 14.91
C PHE A 50 -0.69 31.24 16.13
N ARG A 51 -0.72 32.57 16.03
CA ARG A 51 -0.44 33.48 17.15
C ARG A 51 -1.37 33.28 18.34
N LYS A 52 -2.66 32.99 18.12
CA LYS A 52 -3.62 32.68 19.20
C LYS A 52 -3.33 31.37 19.92
N ARG A 53 -2.71 30.39 19.25
CA ARG A 53 -2.31 29.10 19.83
C ARG A 53 -0.95 29.17 20.53
N HIS A 54 -0.06 30.04 20.05
CA HIS A 54 1.30 30.21 20.57
C HIS A 54 1.49 31.45 21.44
N SER A 55 0.43 32.21 21.77
CA SER A 55 0.51 33.28 22.77
C SER A 55 0.78 32.66 24.14
N SER A 56 1.94 32.99 24.71
CA SER A 56 2.55 32.50 25.95
C SER A 56 1.70 32.66 27.22
N ASP A 57 0.55 33.33 27.16
CA ASP A 57 -0.32 33.58 28.31
C ASP A 57 -1.03 32.33 28.84
N LYS A 58 -1.08 31.23 28.07
CA LYS A 58 -1.70 29.97 28.53
C LYS A 58 -0.72 28.99 29.18
N LEU A 59 0.58 29.19 29.05
CA LEU A 59 1.60 28.34 29.70
C LEU A 59 1.91 28.78 31.14
N SER A 60 1.69 30.05 31.47
CA SER A 60 1.92 30.58 32.83
C SER A 60 0.83 30.17 33.83
N ALA A 61 -0.41 29.98 33.38
CA ALA A 61 -1.54 29.60 34.25
C ALA A 61 -1.51 28.13 34.68
N SER A 62 -0.96 27.21 33.87
CA SER A 62 -0.78 25.80 34.24
C SER A 62 0.48 25.57 35.08
N ALA A 63 1.55 26.31 34.83
CA ALA A 63 2.78 26.24 35.64
C ALA A 63 2.59 26.81 37.05
N ALA A 64 1.79 27.88 37.20
CA ALA A 64 1.50 28.48 38.51
C ALA A 64 0.56 27.62 39.40
N ARG A 65 -0.17 26.66 38.83
CA ARG A 65 -1.01 25.71 39.60
C ARG A 65 -0.24 24.46 40.04
N ALA A 66 0.85 24.12 39.38
CA ALA A 66 1.69 22.98 39.74
C ALA A 66 2.61 23.27 40.94
N SER A 67 3.00 24.52 41.17
CA SER A 67 3.91 24.91 42.25
C SER A 67 3.23 25.17 43.61
N LYS A 68 1.89 25.17 43.69
CA LYS A 68 1.14 25.44 44.94
C LYS A 68 0.63 24.17 45.65
N ARG A 69 1.11 22.99 45.27
CA ARG A 69 0.72 21.68 45.83
C ARG A 69 1.88 20.85 46.39
N LEU A 70 3.01 21.48 46.74
CA LEU A 70 4.05 20.85 47.55
C LEU A 70 4.26 21.67 48.84
N GLY A 71 3.49 21.33 49.87
CA GLY A 71 3.66 21.87 51.22
C GLY A 71 2.60 21.31 52.14
N SER A 72 3.04 20.68 53.24
CA SER A 72 2.28 20.11 54.37
C SER A 72 2.07 18.58 54.35
N GLU A 73 2.98 17.92 55.08
CA GLU A 73 2.75 16.93 56.16
C GLU A 73 2.11 15.55 55.91
N GLU A 74 2.95 14.52 56.18
CA GLU A 74 2.75 13.43 57.15
C GLU A 74 1.47 12.56 57.10
N GLY A 75 1.63 11.26 56.77
CA GLY A 75 0.58 10.26 57.01
C GLY A 75 0.65 8.97 56.20
N THR A 76 1.21 7.91 56.81
CA THR A 76 0.84 6.47 56.73
C THR A 76 0.43 5.81 55.39
N VAL A 77 1.27 4.87 54.94
CA VAL A 77 1.01 3.54 54.34
C VAL A 77 -0.18 3.38 53.37
N ALA A 78 0.14 3.14 52.08
CA ALA A 78 -0.40 2.03 51.29
C ALA A 78 0.51 1.78 50.07
N GLU A 79 1.20 0.65 50.05
CA GLU A 79 1.76 0.07 48.84
C GLU A 79 0.59 -0.28 47.91
N ASP A 80 0.43 0.47 46.82
CA ASP A 80 -0.24 -0.02 45.63
C ASP A 80 0.83 -0.23 44.56
N SER A 81 1.28 -1.48 44.49
CA SER A 81 2.22 -2.00 43.51
C SER A 81 1.56 -2.02 42.12
N GLY A 82 1.37 -0.85 41.52
CA GLY A 82 1.09 -0.74 40.09
C GLY A 82 2.31 -1.23 39.29
N PRO A 83 2.15 -2.05 38.23
CA PRO A 83 3.29 -2.58 37.52
C PRO A 83 4.05 -1.41 36.89
N GLU A 84 5.30 -1.23 37.32
CA GLU A 84 6.25 -0.38 36.63
C GLU A 84 6.22 -0.78 35.15
N ARG A 85 5.74 0.14 34.31
CA ARG A 85 5.82 0.02 32.85
C ARG A 85 7.26 0.29 32.46
N THR A 86 8.13 -0.65 32.81
CA THR A 86 9.46 -0.78 32.24
C THR A 86 9.27 -1.24 30.80
N ASN A 87 9.90 -0.53 29.88
CA ASN A 87 9.76 -0.67 28.42
C ASN A 87 9.95 -2.11 27.91
N LYS A 88 10.57 -3.00 28.70
CA LYS A 88 10.70 -4.44 28.43
C LYS A 88 9.38 -5.21 28.45
N ASN A 89 8.41 -4.83 29.29
CA ASN A 89 7.14 -5.55 29.38
C ASN A 89 6.22 -5.27 28.17
N ILE A 90 6.34 -4.10 27.53
CA ILE A 90 5.61 -3.80 26.30
C ILE A 90 6.13 -4.66 25.14
N PHE A 91 7.46 -4.82 24.99
CA PHE A 91 8.02 -5.69 23.96
C PHE A 91 7.63 -7.16 24.15
N ILE A 92 7.49 -7.62 25.40
CA ILE A 92 7.01 -8.97 25.69
C ILE A 92 5.53 -9.11 25.34
N ILE A 93 4.68 -8.14 25.70
CA ILE A 93 3.24 -8.18 25.37
C ILE A 93 3.02 -8.12 23.85
N VAL A 94 3.72 -7.22 23.15
CA VAL A 94 3.65 -7.10 21.69
C VAL A 94 4.22 -8.34 21.00
N GLY A 95 5.35 -8.86 21.49
CA GLY A 95 5.95 -10.10 20.98
C GLY A 95 5.03 -11.31 21.17
N CYS A 96 4.41 -11.47 22.34
CA CYS A 96 3.42 -12.51 22.60
C CYS A 96 2.16 -12.36 21.75
N ALA A 97 1.70 -11.12 21.50
CA ALA A 97 0.55 -10.87 20.63
C ALA A 97 0.85 -11.22 19.15
N ILE A 98 2.04 -10.87 18.66
CA ILE A 98 2.49 -11.23 17.30
C ILE A 98 2.66 -12.75 17.20
N LEU A 99 3.29 -13.38 18.18
CA LEU A 99 3.45 -14.84 18.22
C LEU A 99 2.09 -15.56 18.25
N ALA A 100 1.13 -15.05 19.02
CA ALA A 100 -0.24 -15.58 19.07
C ALA A 100 -0.97 -15.41 17.72
N LEU A 101 -0.79 -14.29 17.02
CA LEU A 101 -1.34 -14.09 15.68
C LEU A 101 -0.71 -15.02 14.64
N VAL A 102 0.61 -15.24 14.70
CA VAL A 102 1.32 -16.19 13.83
C VAL A 102 0.84 -17.62 14.10
N LEU A 103 0.72 -18.02 15.36
CA LEU A 103 0.20 -19.34 15.73
C LEU A 103 -1.26 -19.52 15.30
N LEU A 104 -2.11 -18.49 15.49
CA LEU A 104 -3.49 -18.52 15.01
C LEU A 104 -3.54 -18.66 13.49
N PHE A 105 -2.71 -17.91 12.77
CA PHE A 105 -2.57 -18.04 11.32
C PHE A 105 -2.20 -19.46 10.92
N PHE A 106 -1.20 -20.08 11.57
CA PHE A 106 -0.82 -21.48 11.31
C PHE A 106 -1.94 -22.47 11.64
N ILE A 107 -2.69 -22.28 12.73
CA ILE A 107 -3.81 -23.17 13.08
C ILE A 107 -4.93 -23.05 12.03
N VAL A 108 -5.24 -21.85 11.56
CA VAL A 108 -6.23 -21.62 10.49
C VAL A 108 -5.74 -22.19 9.15
N ARG A 109 -4.45 -22.06 8.83
CA ARG A 109 -3.80 -22.69 7.64
C ARG A 109 -3.78 -24.22 7.74
N CYS A 110 -3.57 -24.78 8.92
CA CYS A 110 -3.61 -26.22 9.15
C CYS A 110 -5.05 -26.77 9.11
N ALA A 111 -6.04 -26.01 9.59
CA ALA A 111 -7.45 -26.41 9.51
C ALA A 111 -7.99 -26.37 8.06
N THR A 112 -7.46 -25.47 7.21
CA THR A 112 -7.83 -25.40 5.79
C THR A 112 -7.14 -26.47 4.94
N ALA A 113 -5.97 -26.98 5.36
CA ALA A 113 -5.27 -28.09 4.72
C ALA A 113 -5.87 -29.48 5.03
N ALA A 114 -6.67 -29.62 6.10
CA ALA A 114 -7.27 -30.90 6.50
C ALA A 114 -8.66 -31.17 5.87
N LEU A 115 -9.25 -30.20 5.16
CA LEU A 115 -10.60 -30.30 4.58
C LEU A 115 -10.64 -30.20 3.05
N THR A 116 -9.47 -30.12 2.40
CA THR A 116 -9.39 -30.19 0.94
C THR A 116 -9.05 -31.62 0.53
N PRO A 117 -9.96 -32.34 -0.16
CA PRO A 117 -9.63 -33.64 -0.73
C PRO A 117 -8.51 -33.46 -1.76
N GLU A 118 -7.56 -34.40 -1.72
CA GLU A 118 -6.47 -34.57 -2.67
C GLU A 118 -7.00 -34.45 -4.11
N PRO A 119 -6.49 -33.52 -4.94
CA PRO A 119 -6.91 -33.48 -6.33
C PRO A 119 -6.36 -34.73 -7.02
N GLU A 120 -7.26 -35.66 -7.36
CA GLU A 120 -7.00 -36.72 -8.32
C GLU A 120 -6.39 -36.11 -9.58
N LYS A 121 -5.27 -36.68 -10.03
CA LYS A 121 -4.63 -36.35 -11.31
C LYS A 121 -5.69 -36.33 -12.42
N PRO A 122 -5.95 -35.20 -13.10
CA PRO A 122 -6.89 -35.20 -14.20
C PRO A 122 -6.29 -35.98 -15.35
N GLN A 123 -6.94 -37.10 -15.67
CA GLN A 123 -6.77 -37.80 -16.94
C GLN A 123 -7.07 -36.83 -18.08
N GLN A 124 -6.06 -36.67 -18.93
CA GLN A 124 -6.07 -35.99 -20.21
C GLN A 124 -7.39 -36.22 -20.97
N SER A 125 -8.21 -35.19 -21.01
CA SER A 125 -9.31 -35.05 -21.95
C SER A 125 -9.00 -33.81 -22.77
N GLN A 126 -8.58 -34.03 -24.02
CA GLN A 126 -8.44 -32.97 -25.02
C GLN A 126 -9.83 -32.43 -25.34
N ASP A 127 -10.24 -31.40 -24.61
CA ASP A 127 -11.18 -30.41 -25.10
C ASP A 127 -10.44 -29.09 -25.03
N LEU A 128 -10.17 -28.47 -26.19
CA LEU A 128 -9.60 -27.13 -26.28
C LEU A 128 -10.66 -26.14 -25.80
N ALA A 129 -10.91 -26.12 -24.50
CA ALA A 129 -11.35 -24.90 -23.86
C ALA A 129 -10.15 -23.95 -23.95
N GLN A 130 -10.22 -22.96 -24.84
CA GLN A 130 -9.42 -21.76 -24.71
C GLN A 130 -9.73 -21.20 -23.32
N THR A 131 -8.89 -21.50 -22.34
CA THR A 131 -8.85 -20.74 -21.11
C THR A 131 -8.56 -19.31 -21.55
N ASP A 132 -9.53 -18.41 -21.37
CA ASP A 132 -9.34 -16.98 -21.58
C ASP A 132 -8.29 -16.51 -20.57
N GLU A 133 -7.01 -16.56 -20.97
CA GLU A 133 -5.94 -16.02 -20.17
C GLU A 133 -6.12 -14.51 -20.07
N PRO A 134 -5.93 -13.94 -18.85
CA PRO A 134 -6.08 -12.51 -18.68
C PRO A 134 -5.08 -11.76 -19.55
N ALA A 135 -5.53 -10.66 -20.14
CA ALA A 135 -4.68 -9.78 -20.91
C ALA A 135 -3.50 -9.25 -20.07
N GLN A 136 -3.66 -9.11 -18.75
CA GLN A 136 -2.61 -8.68 -17.85
C GLN A 136 -2.68 -9.41 -16.51
N SER A 137 -1.53 -9.77 -15.94
CA SER A 137 -1.46 -10.47 -14.66
C SER A 137 -0.11 -10.27 -13.96
N GLN A 138 -0.12 -10.47 -12.63
CA GLN A 138 1.06 -10.57 -11.78
C GLN A 138 1.03 -11.90 -11.04
N PRO A 139 2.19 -12.38 -10.55
CA PRO A 139 2.28 -13.67 -9.89
C PRO A 139 1.46 -13.63 -8.61
N GLY A 140 0.55 -14.61 -8.46
CA GLY A 140 -0.19 -14.85 -7.22
C GLY A 140 0.63 -15.65 -6.22
N GLU A 141 -0.04 -16.41 -5.34
CA GLU A 141 0.62 -17.27 -4.34
C GLU A 141 1.53 -18.34 -4.97
N GLU A 142 1.27 -18.74 -6.21
CA GLU A 142 2.04 -19.74 -6.96
C GLU A 142 3.33 -19.17 -7.60
N GLY A 143 3.53 -17.85 -7.57
CA GLY A 143 4.76 -17.20 -8.02
C GLY A 143 5.03 -17.30 -9.53
N SER A 144 4.01 -17.62 -10.33
CA SER A 144 4.11 -17.71 -11.79
C SER A 144 3.11 -16.82 -12.52
N VAL A 145 3.41 -16.48 -13.77
CA VAL A 145 2.47 -15.90 -14.73
C VAL A 145 2.36 -16.82 -15.95
N THR A 146 1.17 -16.93 -16.53
CA THR A 146 0.94 -17.84 -17.68
C THR A 146 0.80 -17.03 -18.97
N ILE A 147 1.49 -17.48 -20.01
CA ILE A 147 1.33 -16.99 -21.39
C ILE A 147 1.17 -18.20 -22.29
N HIS A 148 0.04 -18.26 -23.01
CA HIS A 148 -0.30 -19.32 -23.94
C HIS A 148 -0.22 -20.72 -23.30
N GLY A 149 -0.66 -20.85 -22.04
CA GLY A 149 -0.62 -22.12 -21.30
C GLY A 149 0.76 -22.52 -20.78
N VAL A 150 1.79 -21.69 -20.97
CA VAL A 150 3.13 -21.90 -20.40
C VAL A 150 3.30 -21.01 -19.17
N ALA A 151 3.65 -21.61 -18.04
CA ALA A 151 3.91 -20.89 -16.80
C ALA A 151 5.35 -20.37 -16.76
N TYR A 152 5.53 -19.10 -16.43
CA TYR A 152 6.83 -18.46 -16.30
C TYR A 152 7.08 -18.06 -14.85
N THR A 153 8.29 -18.33 -14.35
CA THR A 153 8.72 -18.00 -12.99
C THR A 153 10.07 -17.31 -12.99
N LEU A 154 10.37 -16.59 -11.90
CA LEU A 154 11.71 -16.10 -11.63
C LEU A 154 12.49 -17.16 -10.84
N GLY A 155 13.72 -17.42 -11.28
CA GLY A 155 14.63 -18.32 -10.58
C GLY A 155 16.06 -17.83 -10.66
N GLN A 156 16.93 -18.40 -9.83
CA GLN A 156 18.37 -18.19 -9.92
C GLN A 156 19.04 -19.43 -10.51
N ALA A 157 19.97 -19.21 -11.43
CA ALA A 157 20.87 -20.23 -11.91
C ALA A 157 21.93 -20.59 -10.84
N GLU A 158 22.69 -21.66 -11.07
CA GLU A 158 23.74 -22.12 -10.14
C GLU A 158 24.82 -21.06 -9.88
N ASP A 159 25.07 -20.18 -10.86
CA ASP A 159 26.01 -19.07 -10.74
C ASP A 159 25.43 -17.84 -10.02
N GLY A 160 24.19 -17.93 -9.53
CA GLY A 160 23.49 -16.87 -8.80
C GLY A 160 22.82 -15.82 -9.69
N ALA A 161 22.97 -15.90 -11.02
CA ALA A 161 22.28 -14.99 -11.92
C ALA A 161 20.78 -15.28 -11.98
N TRP A 162 19.98 -14.23 -12.07
CA TRP A 162 18.54 -14.37 -12.21
C TRP A 162 18.15 -14.73 -13.64
N ALA A 163 17.09 -15.52 -13.77
CA ALA A 163 16.51 -15.89 -15.05
C ALA A 163 14.99 -16.06 -14.98
N VAL A 164 14.32 -15.92 -16.12
CA VAL A 164 12.88 -16.12 -16.28
C VAL A 164 12.60 -17.50 -16.85
N LEU A 165 12.36 -18.48 -15.99
CA LEU A 165 12.21 -19.89 -16.35
C LEU A 165 10.81 -20.17 -16.91
N ALA A 166 10.72 -20.96 -17.98
CA ALA A 166 9.45 -21.49 -18.46
C ALA A 166 9.26 -22.93 -17.94
N ASN A 167 8.15 -23.17 -17.27
CA ASN A 167 7.73 -24.50 -16.81
C ASN A 167 6.82 -25.12 -17.89
N GLY A 168 7.39 -26.03 -18.67
CA GLY A 168 6.71 -26.83 -19.69
C GLY A 168 7.70 -27.83 -20.30
N GLU A 169 7.26 -29.06 -20.56
CA GLU A 169 8.16 -30.21 -20.79
C GLU A 169 9.05 -30.11 -22.05
N GLU A 170 8.83 -29.19 -23.00
CA GLU A 170 9.52 -29.22 -24.31
C GLU A 170 9.89 -27.86 -24.94
N ASN A 171 9.76 -26.72 -24.23
CA ASN A 171 9.70 -25.41 -24.91
C ASN A 171 11.04 -24.68 -25.18
N PHE A 172 12.19 -25.27 -24.84
CA PHE A 172 13.50 -24.71 -25.19
C PHE A 172 14.46 -25.80 -25.69
N ILE A 173 15.24 -25.46 -26.72
CA ILE A 173 16.28 -26.34 -27.29
C ILE A 173 17.27 -26.70 -26.16
N ASP A 174 17.59 -27.99 -26.05
CA ASP A 174 18.37 -28.69 -24.99
C ASP A 174 17.61 -29.24 -23.77
N GLY A 175 16.27 -29.26 -23.76
CA GLY A 175 15.50 -30.04 -22.78
C GLY A 175 15.76 -29.64 -21.31
N GLY A 176 16.30 -28.44 -21.12
CA GLY A 176 16.74 -27.90 -19.84
C GLY A 176 16.38 -26.42 -19.75
N THR A 177 15.42 -26.15 -18.89
CA THR A 177 15.11 -24.93 -18.13
C THR A 177 16.12 -23.76 -18.21
N GLN A 178 16.34 -23.14 -19.37
CA GLN A 178 16.97 -21.82 -19.42
C GLN A 178 16.13 -20.82 -20.18
N GLY A 179 15.29 -20.22 -19.35
CA GLY A 179 14.75 -18.91 -19.51
C GLY A 179 15.75 -17.79 -19.81
N ILE A 180 15.20 -16.64 -20.17
CA ILE A 180 15.94 -15.39 -20.34
C ILE A 180 16.84 -15.13 -19.13
N ARG A 181 18.14 -14.93 -19.35
CA ARG A 181 19.04 -14.47 -18.30
C ARG A 181 18.90 -12.97 -18.10
N LEU A 182 18.76 -12.55 -16.85
CA LEU A 182 18.63 -11.15 -16.45
C LEU A 182 20.00 -10.56 -16.12
N SER A 183 20.14 -9.25 -16.34
CA SER A 183 21.39 -8.53 -16.06
C SER A 183 21.50 -8.15 -14.58
N GLY A 184 20.37 -8.01 -13.91
CA GLY A 184 20.25 -7.61 -12.52
C GLY A 184 19.29 -8.47 -11.71
N LYS A 185 18.82 -7.91 -10.59
CA LYS A 185 17.89 -8.55 -9.68
C LYS A 185 16.45 -8.11 -10.00
N PRO A 186 15.57 -9.03 -10.44
CA PRO A 186 14.18 -8.70 -10.70
C PRO A 186 13.44 -8.36 -9.40
N SER A 187 12.51 -7.41 -9.51
CA SER A 187 11.58 -7.03 -8.44
C SER A 187 10.16 -7.56 -8.67
N GLY A 188 9.88 -8.09 -9.87
CA GLY A 188 8.61 -8.68 -10.24
C GLY A 188 8.65 -9.33 -11.63
N LEU A 189 7.62 -10.11 -11.92
CA LEU A 189 7.38 -10.74 -13.23
C LEU A 189 5.93 -10.48 -13.62
N ILE A 190 5.71 -9.56 -14.55
CA ILE A 190 4.37 -9.11 -14.94
C ILE A 190 4.08 -9.62 -16.34
N GLN A 191 2.88 -10.13 -16.61
CA GLN A 191 2.42 -10.43 -17.96
C GLN A 191 1.50 -9.31 -18.44
N CYS A 192 1.73 -8.85 -19.66
CA CYS A 192 0.93 -7.82 -20.35
C CYS A 192 0.82 -8.17 -21.84
N ASN A 193 -0.38 -8.50 -22.30
CA ASN A 193 -0.71 -8.84 -23.69
C ASN A 193 0.23 -9.87 -24.32
N GLY A 194 0.56 -10.92 -23.56
CA GLY A 194 1.49 -11.98 -23.99
C GLY A 194 2.97 -11.58 -23.99
N VAL A 195 3.32 -10.47 -23.34
CA VAL A 195 4.69 -10.01 -23.10
C VAL A 195 4.99 -10.09 -21.61
N LEU A 196 6.14 -10.64 -21.26
CA LEU A 196 6.71 -10.60 -19.92
C LEU A 196 7.39 -9.25 -19.73
N VAL A 197 7.08 -8.58 -18.63
CA VAL A 197 7.66 -7.30 -18.23
C VAL A 197 8.30 -7.47 -16.87
N ILE A 198 9.60 -7.21 -16.81
CA ILE A 198 10.47 -7.53 -15.69
C ILE A 198 11.21 -6.26 -15.27
N PRO A 199 10.78 -5.60 -14.20
CA PRO A 199 11.53 -4.49 -13.59
C PRO A 199 12.71 -5.06 -12.79
N GLU A 200 13.94 -4.67 -13.12
CA GLU A 200 15.15 -5.20 -12.49
C GLU A 200 16.07 -4.10 -11.92
N SER A 201 16.74 -4.41 -10.81
CA SER A 201 17.78 -3.58 -10.22
C SER A 201 19.13 -4.02 -10.75
N LEU A 202 19.84 -3.08 -11.35
CA LEU A 202 21.20 -3.22 -11.86
C LEU A 202 22.20 -2.71 -10.80
N GLU A 203 23.50 -2.83 -11.10
CA GLU A 203 24.56 -2.30 -10.23
C GLU A 203 24.50 -0.76 -10.13
N ASP A 204 24.28 -0.09 -11.27
CA ASP A 204 24.31 1.38 -11.39
C ASP A 204 22.92 2.04 -11.46
N GLY A 205 21.84 1.30 -11.15
CA GLY A 205 20.49 1.82 -11.22
C GLY A 205 19.45 0.73 -11.39
N TRP A 206 18.39 1.03 -12.13
CA TRP A 206 17.36 0.07 -12.47
C TRP A 206 16.77 0.38 -13.84
N ASP A 207 16.20 -0.65 -14.46
CA ASP A 207 15.44 -0.56 -15.70
C ASP A 207 14.24 -1.49 -15.69
N VAL A 208 13.49 -1.45 -16.80
CA VAL A 208 12.40 -2.39 -17.06
C VAL A 208 12.64 -3.01 -18.41
N ILE A 209 12.67 -4.34 -18.46
CA ILE A 209 12.77 -5.07 -19.72
C ILE A 209 11.44 -5.72 -20.08
N ALA A 210 11.21 -5.85 -21.38
CA ALA A 210 10.11 -6.59 -21.95
C ALA A 210 10.64 -7.75 -22.79
N TYR A 211 9.94 -8.87 -22.72
CA TYR A 211 10.24 -10.05 -23.51
C TYR A 211 8.95 -10.71 -23.98
N ARG A 212 8.87 -10.96 -25.28
CA ARG A 212 7.81 -11.78 -25.86
C ARG A 212 8.33 -13.20 -26.00
N PRO A 213 7.70 -14.20 -25.35
CA PRO A 213 8.05 -15.60 -25.59
C PRO A 213 7.73 -15.99 -27.03
N ALA A 214 8.78 -16.13 -27.83
CA ALA A 214 8.76 -16.66 -29.19
C ALA A 214 10.19 -17.04 -29.59
N ASP A 215 10.31 -18.01 -30.50
CA ASP A 215 11.61 -18.51 -30.96
C ASP A 215 12.52 -17.38 -31.46
N GLY A 216 13.74 -17.32 -30.91
CA GLY A 216 14.75 -16.32 -31.27
C GLY A 216 14.47 -14.90 -30.76
N SER A 217 13.44 -14.67 -29.95
CA SER A 217 13.21 -13.38 -29.31
C SER A 217 14.29 -13.08 -28.27
N VAL A 218 14.64 -11.80 -28.14
CA VAL A 218 15.56 -11.28 -27.13
C VAL A 218 14.86 -10.24 -26.27
N PRO A 219 15.23 -10.06 -25.00
CA PRO A 219 14.69 -9.00 -24.17
C PRO A 219 15.07 -7.63 -24.71
N VAL A 220 14.17 -6.66 -24.54
CA VAL A 220 14.38 -5.28 -24.93
C VAL A 220 14.02 -4.38 -23.75
N GLN A 221 14.82 -3.36 -23.49
CA GLN A 221 14.50 -2.36 -22.49
C GLN A 221 13.25 -1.57 -22.92
N VAL A 222 12.29 -1.42 -22.00
CA VAL A 222 11.05 -0.68 -22.23
C VAL A 222 11.39 0.79 -22.42
N ALA A 223 10.73 1.42 -23.39
CA ALA A 223 10.78 2.85 -23.59
C ALA A 223 9.45 3.49 -23.18
N ASP A 224 9.50 4.74 -22.72
CA ASP A 224 8.32 5.56 -22.47
C ASP A 224 7.64 6.00 -23.78
N ALA A 225 6.53 6.73 -23.65
CA ALA A 225 5.77 7.23 -24.80
C ALA A 225 6.55 8.20 -25.69
N ASP A 226 7.62 8.82 -25.16
CA ASP A 226 8.51 9.73 -25.89
C ASP A 226 9.69 8.98 -26.54
N GLY A 227 9.79 7.66 -26.33
CA GLY A 227 10.84 6.80 -26.85
C GLY A 227 12.12 6.79 -26.01
N ASN A 228 12.11 7.39 -24.82
CA ASN A 228 13.26 7.31 -23.92
C ASN A 228 13.22 5.99 -23.16
N LEU A 229 14.38 5.39 -22.95
CA LEU A 229 14.49 4.16 -22.16
C LEU A 229 14.02 4.42 -20.74
N VAL A 230 13.21 3.51 -20.21
CA VAL A 230 12.75 3.54 -18.83
C VAL A 230 13.90 3.07 -17.94
N HIS A 231 14.41 3.99 -17.13
CA HIS A 231 15.46 3.71 -16.17
C HIS A 231 15.40 4.67 -14.99
N GLY A 232 16.13 4.34 -13.92
CA GLY A 232 16.35 5.26 -12.81
C GLY A 232 17.57 4.87 -11.98
N PHE A 233 17.74 5.55 -10.86
CA PHE A 233 18.89 5.37 -9.97
C PHE A 233 18.52 4.54 -8.73
N GLY A 234 19.52 3.92 -8.11
CA GLY A 234 19.32 3.06 -6.95
C GLY A 234 18.68 1.73 -7.32
N SER A 235 18.04 1.07 -6.35
CA SER A 235 17.42 -0.24 -6.55
C SER A 235 15.90 -0.17 -6.46
N ILE A 236 15.21 -1.09 -7.14
CA ILE A 236 13.76 -1.24 -7.04
C ILE A 236 13.42 -1.92 -5.72
N THR A 237 12.42 -1.37 -5.02
CA THR A 237 11.85 -1.96 -3.80
C THR A 237 10.53 -2.66 -4.05
N SER A 238 9.73 -2.17 -5.01
CA SER A 238 8.51 -2.84 -5.47
C SER A 238 8.18 -2.47 -6.92
N ALA A 239 7.47 -3.37 -7.60
CA ALA A 239 6.85 -3.11 -8.88
C ALA A 239 5.44 -3.74 -8.91
N GLU A 240 4.42 -2.90 -9.05
CA GLU A 240 3.02 -3.32 -8.98
C GLU A 240 2.27 -2.92 -10.24
N LEU A 241 1.42 -3.82 -10.74
CA LEU A 241 0.49 -3.54 -11.83
C LEU A 241 -0.74 -2.82 -11.26
N ASN A 242 -0.92 -1.57 -11.64
CA ASN A 242 -2.08 -0.75 -11.28
C ASN A 242 -2.90 -0.46 -12.54
N GLY A 243 -3.93 -1.28 -12.77
CA GLY A 243 -4.68 -1.27 -14.01
C GLY A 243 -3.79 -1.67 -15.18
N THR A 244 -3.53 -0.74 -16.10
CA THR A 244 -2.67 -0.96 -17.27
C THR A 244 -1.25 -0.43 -17.10
N THR A 245 -0.93 0.19 -15.97
CA THR A 245 0.35 0.86 -15.71
C THR A 245 1.13 0.07 -14.67
N ILE A 246 2.43 -0.14 -14.91
CA ILE A 246 3.32 -0.67 -13.89
C ILE A 246 3.88 0.50 -13.08
N VAL A 247 3.74 0.45 -11.76
CA VAL A 247 4.27 1.44 -10.84
C VAL A 247 5.52 0.86 -10.19
N VAL A 248 6.68 1.40 -10.55
CA VAL A 248 7.98 1.02 -9.98
C VAL A 248 8.30 1.98 -8.85
N THR A 249 8.61 1.44 -7.66
CA THR A 249 9.06 2.23 -6.50
C THR A 249 10.53 1.95 -6.23
N ASP A 250 11.36 2.99 -6.25
CA ASP A 250 12.80 2.86 -5.97
C ASP A 250 13.12 2.93 -4.46
N SER A 251 14.40 2.71 -4.13
CA SER A 251 14.91 2.73 -2.76
C SER A 251 14.81 4.09 -2.05
N THR A 252 14.57 5.17 -2.80
CA THR A 252 14.30 6.50 -2.23
C THR A 252 12.82 6.72 -1.93
N GLY A 253 11.96 5.81 -2.38
CA GLY A 253 10.50 5.93 -2.32
C GLY A 253 9.91 6.72 -3.48
N ALA A 254 10.70 7.08 -4.51
CA ALA A 254 10.17 7.71 -5.70
C ALA A 254 9.46 6.66 -6.57
N THR A 255 8.39 7.09 -7.24
CA THR A 255 7.57 6.22 -8.09
C THR A 255 7.70 6.62 -9.55
N THR A 256 7.85 5.63 -10.43
CA THR A 256 7.88 5.79 -11.88
C THR A 256 6.76 4.96 -12.50
N ASN A 257 5.92 5.61 -13.29
CA ASN A 257 4.84 4.96 -14.02
C ASN A 257 5.35 4.50 -15.39
N VAL A 258 5.24 3.20 -15.64
CA VAL A 258 5.64 2.56 -16.89
C VAL A 258 4.37 2.13 -17.62
N SER A 259 4.11 2.78 -18.75
CA SER A 259 2.99 2.45 -19.63
C SER A 259 3.49 1.54 -20.74
N LEU A 260 2.72 0.48 -21.05
CA LEU A 260 3.08 -0.57 -22.00
C LEU A 260 2.18 -0.55 -23.24
#